data_AF-A0A7S0KTC7-F1
#
_entry.id   AF-A0A7S0KTC7-F1
#
_cell.length_a   1.000
_cell.length_b   1.000
_cell.length_c   1.000
_cell.angle_alpha   90.00
_cell.angle_beta   90.00
_cell.angle_gamma   90.00
#
_symmetry.space_group_name_H-M   'P 1'
#
loop_
_entity.id
_entity.type
_entity.pdbx_description
1 polymer ?
#
loop_
_entity_poly.entity_id
_entity_poly.type
_entity_poly.pdbx_seq_one_letter_code
_entity_poly.pdbx_strand_id
1 'polypeptide(L)'
;GIAAVSSRFNHPGDGSNLGDTTNAFDRAGAGDETNDDVLRGFRADILASASLAQRLRATAGLDPNVVRTEGKVAAALGQMEHVGLGFDPSAVRAAVGDLRRKLAGIESSAAASMPDGARVNLGSPQQVAEALYNTLKLPPPSSNAQQGAKTAQLTTKDDALRSLRDKRLHPLPGLVLEYRAVSRAIAMCNSYA
;
A
#
# COMPACT_ATOMS: atom_id res chain seq x y z
N GLY A 1 16.34 1.86 1.10
CA GLY A 1 15.05 2.33 1.64
C GLY A 1 14.60 3.71 1.16
N ILE A 2 15.42 4.48 0.43
CA ILE A 2 15.10 5.89 0.07
C ILE A 2 14.49 6.01 -1.34
N ALA A 3 14.71 5.03 -2.24
CA ALA A 3 14.25 5.07 -3.63
C ALA A 3 12.75 4.81 -3.86
N ALA A 4 11.98 4.40 -2.83
CA ALA A 4 10.63 3.88 -3.03
C ALA A 4 9.50 4.90 -2.79
N VAL A 5 9.81 6.13 -2.38
CA VAL A 5 8.79 7.14 -2.02
C VAL A 5 8.44 8.07 -3.20
N SER A 6 9.33 8.25 -4.18
CA SER A 6 9.12 9.17 -5.32
C SER A 6 8.11 8.70 -6.38
N SER A 7 7.72 7.42 -6.43
CA SER A 7 6.97 6.87 -7.58
C SER A 7 5.45 7.06 -7.56
N ARG A 8 4.86 7.63 -6.49
CA ARG A 8 3.38 7.67 -6.34
C ARG A 8 2.65 8.86 -6.95
N PHE A 9 3.34 9.84 -7.52
CA PHE A 9 2.68 11.05 -8.05
C PHE A 9 2.54 11.13 -9.57
N ASN A 10 3.01 10.12 -10.33
CA ASN A 10 2.92 10.18 -11.79
C ASN A 10 1.70 9.40 -12.30
N HIS A 11 0.61 10.10 -12.62
CA HIS A 11 -0.51 9.54 -13.38
C HIS A 11 -0.37 9.98 -14.86
N PRO A 12 -0.60 9.08 -15.84
CA PRO A 12 -0.32 9.37 -17.23
C PRO A 12 -1.53 10.06 -17.87
N GLY A 13 -1.35 11.29 -18.33
CA GLY A 13 -2.31 11.96 -19.20
C GLY A 13 -2.33 13.46 -19.02
N ASP A 14 -1.44 14.17 -19.72
CA ASP A 14 -1.84 15.16 -20.72
C ASP A 14 -0.60 15.58 -21.53
N GLY A 15 -0.76 15.66 -22.85
CA GLY A 15 0.30 15.84 -23.84
C GLY A 15 0.82 17.27 -23.92
N SER A 16 1.40 17.77 -22.84
CA SER A 16 2.27 18.95 -22.88
C SER A 16 3.64 18.59 -22.34
N ASN A 17 4.67 19.01 -23.07
CA ASN A 17 6.08 18.67 -22.88
C ASN A 17 6.60 19.25 -21.54
N LEU A 18 6.22 18.61 -20.43
CA LEU A 18 6.71 18.91 -19.09
C LEU A 18 8.07 18.25 -18.96
N GLY A 19 9.12 19.06 -18.98
CA GLY A 19 10.50 18.60 -18.85
C GLY A 19 10.64 17.64 -17.67
N ASP A 20 11.38 16.56 -17.92
CA ASP A 20 11.74 15.51 -16.98
C ASP A 20 11.96 16.08 -15.57
N THR A 21 11.03 15.80 -14.65
CA THR A 21 11.02 16.36 -13.29
C THR A 21 11.98 15.62 -12.36
N THR A 22 12.92 14.85 -12.91
CA THR A 22 13.96 14.15 -12.15
C THR A 22 15.00 15.14 -11.64
N ASN A 23 14.96 15.38 -10.33
CA ASN A 23 15.99 16.16 -9.65
C ASN A 23 17.30 15.36 -9.58
N ALA A 24 18.41 16.02 -9.26
CA ALA A 24 19.72 15.40 -9.13
C ALA A 24 19.76 14.34 -8.01
N PHE A 25 18.85 14.42 -7.03
CA PHE A 25 18.75 13.43 -5.94
C PHE A 25 18.12 12.11 -6.41
N ASP A 26 17.18 12.15 -7.37
CA ASP A 26 16.57 10.95 -7.98
C ASP A 26 17.57 10.22 -8.90
N ARG A 27 18.56 10.94 -9.44
CA ARG A 27 19.55 10.46 -10.42
C ARG A 27 20.78 9.77 -9.83
N ALA A 28 21.22 10.21 -8.65
CA ALA A 28 22.40 9.68 -7.95
C ALA A 28 22.33 8.18 -7.56
N GLY A 29 21.21 7.50 -7.79
CA GLY A 29 21.05 6.06 -7.57
C GLY A 29 21.38 5.17 -8.78
N ALA A 30 21.57 5.73 -9.97
CA ALA A 30 21.95 4.99 -11.17
C ALA A 30 23.48 4.87 -11.23
N GLY A 31 24.01 3.65 -11.09
CA GLY A 31 25.42 3.36 -10.84
C GLY A 31 26.43 3.63 -11.97
N ASP A 32 26.25 4.69 -12.75
CA ASP A 32 27.17 5.10 -13.84
C ASP A 32 27.39 6.63 -13.92
N GLU A 33 26.91 7.41 -12.95
CA GLU A 33 27.08 8.87 -12.96
C GLU A 33 28.46 9.31 -12.46
N THR A 34 29.18 10.11 -13.26
CA THR A 34 30.45 10.71 -12.82
C THR A 34 30.19 11.86 -11.84
N ASN A 35 31.17 12.21 -11.00
CA ASN A 35 31.06 13.38 -10.10
C ASN A 35 30.71 14.68 -10.87
N ASP A 36 31.17 14.82 -12.11
CA ASP A 36 30.86 15.98 -12.96
C ASP A 36 29.39 16.00 -13.40
N ASP A 37 28.77 14.83 -13.58
CA ASP A 37 27.34 14.73 -13.94
C ASP A 37 26.44 15.08 -12.76
N VAL A 38 26.79 14.63 -11.55
CA VAL A 38 26.09 14.98 -10.31
C VAL A 38 26.16 16.49 -10.03
N LEU A 39 27.36 17.09 -10.14
CA LEU A 39 27.54 18.53 -9.94
C LEU A 39 26.82 19.36 -11.01
N ARG A 40 26.78 18.88 -12.26
CA ARG A 40 26.01 19.51 -13.34
C ARG A 40 24.51 19.46 -13.08
N GLY A 41 24.00 18.32 -12.62
CA GLY A 41 22.61 18.15 -12.20
C GLY A 41 22.24 19.11 -11.06
N PHE A 42 23.03 19.11 -9.99
CA PHE A 42 22.82 20.00 -8.85
C PHE A 42 22.82 21.48 -9.24
N ARG A 43 23.75 21.90 -10.09
CA ARG A 43 23.79 23.27 -10.62
C ARG A 43 22.52 23.60 -11.39
N ALA A 44 22.04 22.69 -12.25
CA ALA A 44 20.81 22.89 -13.01
C ALA A 44 19.60 23.06 -12.08
N ASP A 45 19.50 22.24 -11.03
CA ASP A 45 18.41 22.30 -10.06
C ASP A 45 18.41 23.61 -9.26
N ILE A 46 19.58 24.11 -8.85
CA ILE A 46 19.69 25.42 -8.19
C ILE A 46 19.22 26.54 -9.12
N LEU A 47 19.67 26.54 -10.37
CA LEU A 47 19.30 27.57 -11.34
C LEU A 47 17.81 27.53 -11.66
N ALA A 48 17.24 26.33 -11.83
CA ALA A 48 15.80 26.14 -12.02
C ALA A 48 15.02 26.68 -10.82
N SER A 49 15.41 26.31 -9.60
CA SER A 49 14.78 26.76 -8.36
C SER A 49 14.85 28.29 -8.19
N ALA A 50 16.00 28.89 -8.49
CA ALA A 50 16.19 30.34 -8.43
C ALA A 50 15.31 31.07 -9.46
N SER A 51 15.25 30.57 -10.69
CA SER A 51 14.42 31.15 -11.75
C SER A 51 12.92 31.09 -11.41
N LEU A 52 12.47 29.99 -10.80
CA LEU A 52 11.10 29.82 -10.33
C LEU A 52 10.80 30.82 -9.21
N ALA A 53 11.67 30.93 -8.21
CA ALA A 53 11.51 31.88 -7.12
C ALA A 53 11.45 33.33 -7.62
N GLN A 54 12.24 33.69 -8.64
CA GLN A 54 12.19 35.03 -9.26
C GLN A 54 10.86 35.26 -9.99
N ARG A 55 10.38 34.30 -10.77
CA ARG A 55 9.08 34.40 -11.46
C ARG A 55 7.92 34.56 -10.48
N LEU A 56 7.89 33.76 -9.42
CA LEU A 56 6.85 33.83 -8.40
C LEU A 56 6.82 35.19 -7.69
N ARG A 57 7.98 35.79 -7.41
CA ARG A 57 8.04 37.14 -6.84
C ARG A 57 7.49 38.23 -7.78
N ALA A 58 7.63 38.06 -9.09
CA ALA A 58 7.23 39.06 -10.08
C ALA A 58 5.72 39.08 -10.38
N THR A 59 5.00 37.96 -10.21
CA THR A 59 3.59 37.82 -10.61
C THR A 59 2.60 37.97 -9.44
N ALA A 60 2.89 38.82 -8.45
CA ALA A 60 2.13 38.97 -7.20
C ALA A 60 2.03 37.67 -6.35
N GLY A 61 3.08 36.84 -6.38
CA GLY A 61 3.06 35.44 -5.97
C GLY A 61 2.75 35.08 -4.51
N LEU A 62 3.12 33.84 -4.17
CA LEU A 62 2.77 33.13 -2.94
C LEU A 62 2.76 34.01 -1.68
N ASP A 63 1.68 33.91 -0.91
CA ASP A 63 1.51 34.59 0.38
C ASP A 63 2.77 34.38 1.25
N PRO A 64 3.44 35.45 1.72
CA PRO A 64 4.62 35.37 2.56
C PRO A 64 4.42 34.52 3.83
N ASN A 65 3.19 34.43 4.34
CA ASN A 65 2.85 33.58 5.47
C ASN A 65 2.89 32.10 5.12
N VAL A 66 2.45 31.74 3.91
CA VAL A 66 2.56 30.37 3.40
C VAL A 66 4.02 30.01 3.22
N VAL A 67 4.81 30.84 2.54
CA VAL A 67 6.25 30.56 2.31
C VAL A 67 7.00 30.40 3.64
N ARG A 68 6.71 31.25 4.63
CA ARG A 68 7.32 31.14 5.97
C ARG A 68 6.90 29.87 6.70
N THR A 69 5.63 29.47 6.58
CA THR A 69 5.11 28.28 7.26
C THR A 69 5.67 27.01 6.62
N GLU A 70 5.57 26.89 5.30
CA GLU A 70 6.10 25.76 4.55
C GLU A 70 7.62 25.64 4.71
N GLY A 71 8.37 26.75 4.72
CA GLY A 71 9.81 26.73 4.97
C GLY A 71 10.18 26.18 6.36
N LYS A 72 9.39 26.48 7.39
CA LYS A 72 9.56 25.91 8.74
C LYS A 72 9.20 24.43 8.78
N VAL A 73 8.11 24.04 8.13
CA VAL A 73 7.68 22.64 8.04
C VAL A 73 8.74 21.80 7.32
N ALA A 74 9.24 22.28 6.18
CA ALA A 74 10.31 21.61 5.43
C ALA A 74 11.58 21.42 6.27
N ALA A 75 12.00 22.45 7.01
CA ALA A 75 13.15 22.35 7.90
C ALA A 75 12.91 21.34 9.04
N ALA A 76 11.71 21.33 9.64
CA ALA A 76 11.36 20.38 10.69
C ALA A 76 11.30 18.93 10.17
N LEU A 77 10.71 18.70 9.00
CA LEU A 77 10.67 17.38 8.36
C LEU A 77 12.07 16.88 8.05
N GLY A 78 12.96 17.72 7.52
CA GLY A 78 14.36 17.34 7.27
C GLY A 78 15.09 16.92 8.54
N GLN A 79 14.83 17.57 9.68
CA GLN A 79 15.38 17.15 10.97
C GLN A 79 14.78 15.83 11.45
N MET A 80 13.46 15.66 11.34
CA MET A 80 12.77 14.42 11.72
C MET A 80 13.24 13.22 10.89
N GLU A 81 13.43 13.41 9.59
CA GLU A 81 13.95 12.39 8.68
C GLU A 81 15.40 12.04 8.99
N HIS A 82 16.23 13.04 9.31
CA HIS A 82 17.64 12.82 9.69
C HIS A 82 17.78 12.06 11.02
N VAL A 83 16.98 12.42 12.02
CA VAL A 83 16.97 11.73 13.33
C VAL A 83 16.41 10.32 13.18
N GLY A 84 15.37 10.15 12.35
CA GLY A 84 14.69 8.89 12.16
C GLY A 84 13.89 8.43 13.38
N LEU A 85 13.44 7.18 13.34
CA LEU A 85 12.74 6.52 14.43
C LEU A 85 13.47 5.23 14.78
N GLY A 86 13.78 5.05 16.07
CA GLY A 86 14.37 3.82 16.58
C GLY A 86 13.45 2.63 16.30
N PHE A 87 14.02 1.56 15.75
CA PHE A 87 13.29 0.35 15.35
C PHE A 87 14.07 -0.87 15.83
N ASP A 88 13.39 -1.83 16.46
CA ASP A 88 13.97 -3.10 16.89
C ASP A 88 13.54 -4.22 15.91
N PRO A 89 14.43 -4.66 15.00
CA PRO A 89 14.11 -5.73 14.06
C PRO A 89 13.84 -7.07 14.75
N SER A 90 14.38 -7.30 15.95
CA SER A 90 14.21 -8.56 16.66
C SER A 90 12.79 -8.71 17.22
N ALA A 91 12.24 -7.64 17.81
CA ALA A 91 10.84 -7.59 18.24
C ALA A 91 9.87 -7.81 17.07
N VAL A 92 10.16 -7.23 15.89
CA VAL A 92 9.33 -7.43 14.69
C VAL A 92 9.40 -8.87 14.18
N ARG A 93 10.58 -9.48 14.13
CA ARG A 93 10.71 -10.91 13.75
C ARG A 93 9.95 -11.83 14.70
N ALA A 94 10.00 -11.56 16.01
CA ALA A 94 9.22 -12.30 17.01
C ALA A 94 7.72 -12.14 16.74
N ALA A 95 7.23 -10.91 16.55
CA ALA A 95 5.84 -10.63 16.23
C ALA A 95 5.37 -11.32 14.93
N VAL A 96 6.21 -11.34 13.88
CA VAL A 96 5.91 -12.09 12.64
C VAL A 96 5.78 -13.59 12.91
N GLY A 97 6.64 -14.15 13.78
CA GLY A 97 6.53 -15.53 14.23
C GLY A 97 5.19 -15.82 14.91
N ASP A 98 4.71 -14.92 15.76
CA ASP A 98 3.42 -15.04 16.46
C ASP A 98 2.25 -14.94 15.48
N LEU A 99 2.31 -14.00 14.53
CA LEU A 99 1.30 -13.83 13.48
C LEU A 99 1.22 -15.07 12.57
N ARG A 100 2.34 -15.72 12.26
CA ARG A 100 2.35 -16.98 11.49
C ARG A 100 1.67 -18.12 12.27
N ARG A 101 1.91 -18.23 13.57
CA ARG A 101 1.20 -19.20 14.42
C ARG A 101 -0.30 -18.91 14.47
N LYS A 102 -0.67 -17.64 14.58
CA LYS A 102 -2.07 -17.21 14.49
C LYS A 102 -2.71 -17.59 13.15
N LEU A 103 -2.00 -17.41 12.05
CA LEU A 103 -2.45 -17.77 10.71
C LEU A 103 -2.76 -19.28 10.60
N ALA A 104 -1.84 -20.12 11.10
CA ALA A 104 -2.05 -21.58 11.15
C ALA A 104 -3.27 -21.96 12.01
N GLY A 105 -3.48 -21.25 13.14
CA GLY A 105 -4.67 -21.43 13.97
C GLY A 105 -5.98 -21.07 13.25
N ILE A 106 -5.98 -20.00 12.47
CA ILE A 106 -7.12 -19.59 11.63
C ILE A 106 -7.40 -20.65 10.55
N GLU A 107 -6.37 -21.16 9.87
CA GLU A 107 -6.52 -22.22 8.85
C GLU A 107 -7.10 -23.50 9.46
N SER A 108 -6.62 -23.90 10.64
CA SER A 108 -7.17 -25.05 11.37
C SER A 108 -8.63 -24.84 11.78
N SER A 109 -8.97 -23.63 12.23
CA SER A 109 -10.34 -23.28 12.62
C SER A 109 -11.28 -23.24 11.41
N ALA A 110 -10.79 -22.77 10.26
CA ALA A 110 -11.53 -22.77 9.02
C ALA A 110 -11.80 -24.20 8.55
N ALA A 111 -10.79 -25.07 8.54
CA ALA A 111 -10.95 -26.48 8.19
C ALA A 111 -11.95 -27.19 9.12
N ALA A 112 -11.88 -26.95 10.44
CA ALA A 112 -12.83 -27.51 11.41
C ALA A 112 -14.28 -27.00 11.22
N SER A 113 -14.45 -25.81 10.63
CA SER A 113 -15.78 -25.28 10.31
C SER A 113 -16.36 -25.81 9.00
N MET A 114 -15.54 -26.41 8.14
CA MET A 114 -15.98 -26.91 6.84
C MET A 114 -16.60 -28.30 6.94
N PRO A 115 -17.59 -28.63 6.09
CA PRO A 115 -18.07 -30.01 5.94
C PRO A 115 -16.90 -30.96 5.65
N ASP A 116 -16.91 -32.12 6.29
CA ASP A 116 -15.89 -33.18 6.18
C ASP A 116 -14.45 -32.74 6.51
N GLY A 117 -14.26 -31.59 7.18
CA GLY A 117 -12.93 -31.08 7.53
C GLY A 117 -12.12 -30.59 6.32
N ALA A 118 -12.79 -30.27 5.21
CA ALA A 118 -12.13 -29.87 3.98
C ALA A 118 -11.21 -28.64 4.17
N ARG A 119 -9.98 -28.73 3.65
CA ARG A 119 -9.03 -27.61 3.68
C ARG A 119 -9.28 -26.67 2.50
N VAL A 120 -9.46 -25.39 2.79
CA VAL A 120 -9.64 -24.32 1.80
C VAL A 120 -8.44 -23.39 1.88
N ASN A 121 -7.81 -23.08 0.75
CA ASN A 121 -6.78 -22.04 0.70
C ASN A 121 -7.45 -20.66 0.87
N LEU A 122 -7.38 -20.12 2.09
CA LEU A 122 -7.97 -18.82 2.45
C LEU A 122 -7.32 -17.63 1.72
N GLY A 123 -6.12 -17.83 1.17
CA GLY A 123 -5.44 -16.87 0.30
C GLY A 123 -5.97 -16.83 -1.13
N SER A 124 -6.71 -17.85 -1.58
CA SER A 124 -7.27 -17.92 -2.94
C SER A 124 -8.71 -17.40 -2.97
N PRO A 125 -8.99 -16.27 -3.63
CA PRO A 125 -10.36 -15.76 -3.75
C PRO A 125 -11.33 -16.76 -4.39
N GLN A 126 -10.84 -17.58 -5.33
CA GLN A 126 -11.64 -18.58 -6.03
C GLN A 126 -12.06 -19.73 -5.11
N GLN A 127 -11.11 -20.32 -4.35
CA GLN A 127 -11.44 -21.41 -3.43
C GLN A 127 -12.35 -20.94 -2.29
N VAL A 128 -12.15 -19.70 -1.81
CA VAL A 128 -13.05 -19.10 -0.82
C VAL A 128 -14.47 -18.91 -1.40
N ALA A 129 -14.60 -18.48 -2.65
CA ALA A 129 -15.91 -18.32 -3.28
C ALA A 129 -16.63 -19.67 -3.41
N GLU A 130 -15.92 -20.71 -3.86
CA GLU A 130 -16.45 -22.06 -3.96
C GLU A 130 -16.91 -22.60 -2.59
N ALA A 131 -16.08 -22.46 -1.55
CA ALA A 131 -16.42 -22.87 -0.20
C ALA A 131 -17.67 -22.15 0.34
N LEU A 132 -17.77 -20.82 0.16
CA LEU A 132 -18.88 -20.03 0.68
C LEU A 132 -20.21 -20.32 -0.03
N TYR A 133 -20.19 -20.43 -1.35
CA TYR A 133 -21.41 -20.39 -2.14
C TYR A 133 -21.82 -21.74 -2.73
N ASN A 134 -20.86 -22.63 -3.03
CA ASN A 134 -21.17 -23.97 -3.54
C ASN A 134 -21.28 -24.97 -2.40
N THR A 135 -20.28 -24.99 -1.49
CA THR A 135 -20.24 -25.96 -0.39
C THR A 135 -21.19 -25.56 0.75
N LEU A 136 -21.01 -24.35 1.29
CA LEU A 136 -21.82 -23.86 2.42
C LEU A 136 -23.17 -23.25 2.00
N LYS A 137 -23.36 -23.02 0.69
CA LYS A 137 -24.60 -22.47 0.10
C LYS A 137 -25.08 -21.19 0.79
N LEU A 138 -24.15 -20.32 1.20
CA LEU A 138 -24.48 -19.05 1.83
C LEU A 138 -25.15 -18.09 0.83
N PRO A 139 -26.08 -17.23 1.28
CA PRO A 139 -26.80 -16.32 0.40
C PRO A 139 -25.83 -15.29 -0.21
N PRO A 140 -25.79 -15.16 -1.55
CA PRO A 140 -24.94 -14.18 -2.22
C PRO A 140 -25.21 -12.76 -1.73
N PRO A 141 -24.21 -11.85 -1.75
CA PRO A 141 -24.48 -10.42 -1.59
C PRO A 141 -25.35 -9.92 -2.75
N SER A 142 -26.29 -9.02 -2.45
CA SER A 142 -27.33 -8.53 -3.37
C SER A 142 -26.79 -7.92 -4.67
N SER A 143 -25.58 -7.37 -4.66
CA SER A 143 -24.91 -6.82 -5.84
C SER A 143 -24.67 -7.87 -6.94
N ASN A 144 -24.57 -9.15 -6.58
CA ASN A 144 -24.28 -10.22 -7.53
C ASN A 144 -25.55 -10.89 -8.10
N ALA A 145 -26.73 -10.65 -7.50
CA ALA A 145 -27.99 -11.13 -8.07
C ALA A 145 -28.35 -10.41 -9.38
N GLN A 146 -27.78 -9.23 -9.63
CA GLN A 146 -28.04 -8.42 -10.84
C GLN A 146 -27.07 -8.68 -12.00
N GLN A 147 -25.93 -9.35 -11.79
CA GLN A 147 -24.97 -9.62 -12.85
C GLN A 147 -25.13 -11.06 -13.34
N GLY A 148 -26.07 -11.25 -14.26
CA GLY A 148 -26.30 -12.51 -14.99
C GLY A 148 -25.14 -12.90 -15.90
N ALA A 149 -23.95 -13.13 -15.34
CA ALA A 149 -22.78 -13.57 -16.08
C ALA A 149 -22.52 -15.05 -15.81
N LYS A 150 -22.67 -15.85 -16.86
CA LYS A 150 -22.50 -17.33 -16.90
C LYS A 150 -21.13 -17.87 -16.44
N THR A 151 -20.23 -17.02 -15.95
CA THR A 151 -18.90 -17.39 -15.41
C THR A 151 -18.38 -16.38 -14.36
N ALA A 152 -19.21 -15.50 -13.79
CA ALA A 152 -18.73 -14.53 -12.80
C ALA A 152 -18.58 -15.20 -11.43
N GLN A 153 -17.33 -15.43 -11.02
CA GLN A 153 -17.02 -15.84 -9.64
C GLN A 153 -17.70 -14.88 -8.67
N LEU A 154 -18.51 -15.43 -7.77
CA LEU A 154 -19.24 -14.66 -6.79
C LEU A 154 -18.24 -13.96 -5.85
N THR A 155 -18.46 -12.66 -5.62
CA THR A 155 -17.47 -11.81 -4.95
C THR A 155 -17.07 -12.31 -3.55
N THR A 156 -15.78 -12.25 -3.25
CA THR A 156 -15.21 -12.46 -1.91
C THR A 156 -14.48 -11.22 -1.41
N LYS A 157 -14.90 -10.02 -1.85
CA LYS A 157 -14.40 -8.74 -1.34
C LYS A 157 -14.72 -8.55 0.15
N ASP A 158 -13.93 -7.71 0.84
CA ASP A 158 -14.06 -7.49 2.28
C ASP A 158 -15.49 -7.08 2.69
N ASP A 159 -16.17 -6.21 1.93
CA ASP A 159 -17.54 -5.76 2.25
C ASP A 159 -18.59 -6.88 2.16
N ALA A 160 -18.44 -7.77 1.17
CA ALA A 160 -19.31 -8.93 1.02
C ALA A 160 -19.09 -9.94 2.14
N LEU A 161 -17.83 -10.19 2.51
CA LEU A 161 -17.50 -11.06 3.63
C LEU A 161 -17.97 -10.49 4.97
N ARG A 162 -17.88 -9.17 5.19
CA ARG A 162 -18.42 -8.50 6.38
C ARG A 162 -19.94 -8.65 6.45
N SER A 163 -20.63 -8.43 5.34
CA SER A 163 -22.08 -8.63 5.25
C SER A 163 -22.47 -10.08 5.57
N LEU A 164 -21.72 -11.06 5.08
CA LEU A 164 -21.95 -12.48 5.37
C LEU A 164 -21.66 -12.82 6.84
N ARG A 165 -20.59 -12.26 7.42
CA ARG A 165 -20.25 -12.40 8.84
C ARG A 165 -21.35 -11.82 9.72
N ASP A 166 -21.89 -10.65 9.37
CA ASP A 166 -22.90 -9.95 10.18
C ASP A 166 -24.24 -10.70 10.19
N LYS A 167 -24.55 -11.46 9.13
CA LYS A 167 -25.66 -12.42 9.09
C LYS A 167 -25.46 -13.63 10.02
N ARG A 168 -24.25 -13.85 10.55
CA ARG A 168 -23.88 -14.92 11.51
C ARG A 168 -24.28 -16.35 11.09
N LEU A 169 -24.38 -16.61 9.78
CA LEU A 169 -24.76 -17.92 9.25
C LEU A 169 -23.63 -18.96 9.39
N HIS A 170 -22.37 -18.52 9.30
CA HIS A 170 -21.21 -19.40 9.37
C HIS A 170 -19.98 -18.61 9.86
N PRO A 171 -19.02 -19.22 10.57
CA PRO A 171 -17.78 -18.54 11.02
C PRO A 171 -16.78 -18.26 9.88
N LEU A 172 -16.80 -19.02 8.78
CA LEU A 172 -15.82 -18.94 7.69
C LEU A 172 -15.60 -17.51 7.13
N PRO A 173 -16.62 -16.68 6.83
CA PRO A 173 -16.41 -15.31 6.35
C PRO A 173 -15.56 -14.46 7.31
N GLY A 174 -15.76 -14.62 8.63
CA GLY A 174 -14.97 -13.94 9.65
C GLY A 174 -13.51 -14.41 9.67
N LEU A 175 -13.30 -15.73 9.59
CA LEU A 175 -11.97 -16.34 9.53
C LEU A 175 -11.19 -15.91 8.29
N VAL A 176 -11.84 -15.82 7.12
CA VAL A 176 -11.22 -15.31 5.88
C VAL A 176 -10.78 -13.85 6.03
N LEU A 177 -11.62 -12.99 6.61
CA LEU A 177 -11.29 -11.58 6.85
C LEU A 177 -10.06 -11.46 7.77
N GLU A 178 -10.04 -12.23 8.84
CA GLU A 178 -8.92 -12.23 9.78
C GLU A 178 -7.65 -12.76 9.13
N TYR A 179 -7.73 -13.87 8.39
CA TYR A 179 -6.62 -14.43 7.63
C TYR A 179 -5.98 -13.39 6.70
N ARG A 180 -6.80 -12.68 5.92
CA ARG A 180 -6.31 -11.64 4.99
C ARG A 180 -5.70 -10.45 5.71
N ALA A 181 -6.26 -10.05 6.85
CA ALA A 181 -5.69 -8.97 7.67
C ALA A 181 -4.31 -9.36 8.23
N VAL A 182 -4.20 -10.56 8.81
CA VAL A 182 -2.94 -11.08 9.36
C VAL A 182 -1.89 -11.29 8.27
N SER A 183 -2.27 -11.88 7.12
CA SER A 183 -1.36 -12.06 5.98
C SER A 183 -0.82 -10.74 5.44
N ARG A 184 -1.66 -9.70 5.35
CA ARG A 184 -1.21 -8.34 4.98
C ARG A 184 -0.25 -7.77 6.01
N ALA A 185 -0.53 -7.92 7.31
CA ALA A 185 0.36 -7.47 8.37
C ALA A 185 1.75 -8.14 8.29
N ILE A 186 1.79 -9.46 8.07
CA ILE A 186 3.04 -10.21 7.87
C ILE A 186 3.80 -9.68 6.64
N ALA A 187 3.10 -9.49 5.50
CA ALA A 187 3.73 -8.99 4.27
C ALA A 187 4.35 -7.59 4.47
N MET A 188 3.63 -6.69 5.17
CA MET A 188 4.15 -5.37 5.51
C MET A 188 5.35 -5.45 6.46
N CYS A 189 5.30 -6.28 7.51
CA CYS A 189 6.45 -6.42 8.42
C CYS A 189 7.70 -6.95 7.69
N ASN A 190 7.54 -7.90 6.76
CA ASN A 190 8.67 -8.45 6.01
C ASN A 190 9.27 -7.47 5.00
N SER A 191 8.58 -6.42 4.57
CA SER A 191 9.18 -5.39 3.71
C SER A 191 10.14 -4.45 4.45
N TYR A 192 10.12 -4.47 5.78
CA TYR A 192 10.94 -3.60 6.64
C TYR A 192 11.92 -4.36 7.56
N ALA A 193 11.87 -5.71 7.59
CA ALA A 193 12.71 -6.58 8.41
C ALA A 193 13.87 -7.18 7.62
#